data_AF-A0A222WIG4-F1
#
_entry.id   AF-A0A222WIG4-F1
#
_cell.length_a   1.000
_cell.length_b   1.000
_cell.length_c   1.000
_cell.angle_alpha   90.00
_cell.angle_beta   90.00
_cell.angle_gamma   90.00
#
_symmetry.space_group_name_H-M   'P 1'
#
loop_
_entity.id
_entity.type
_entity.pdbx_description
1 polymer ?
#
loop_
_entity_poly.entity_id
_entity_poly.type
_entity_poly.pdbx_seq_one_letter_code
_entity_poly.pdbx_strand_id
1 'polypeptide(L)'
;MGQVNLEEIDTIEIIKSDDNPTNERKITVSDPKEIHQIINEFSQIQLKKSNSSPPSSDSYWITIRSKQERKLGLIILGEKNIVIYKYNSANPKNSIVSYEIISGYNGKLIQNLFK
;
A
#
# COMPACT_ATOMS: atom_id res chain seq x y z
N MET A 1 18.78 -3.27 -6.45
CA MET A 1 17.43 -2.78 -6.07
C MET A 1 17.22 -3.15 -4.61
N GLY A 2 16.74 -2.24 -3.75
CA GLY A 2 16.44 -2.59 -2.36
C GLY A 2 15.27 -3.57 -2.35
N GLN A 3 15.55 -4.84 -2.11
CA GLN A 3 14.55 -5.89 -1.98
C GLN A 3 13.93 -5.72 -0.59
N VAL A 4 12.61 -5.50 -0.52
CA VAL A 4 11.92 -5.55 0.77
C VAL A 4 11.88 -7.01 1.18
N ASN A 5 12.63 -7.37 2.21
CA ASN A 5 12.57 -8.71 2.76
C ASN A 5 11.28 -8.83 3.58
N LEU A 6 10.39 -9.73 3.16
CA LEU A 6 9.10 -9.94 3.80
C LEU A 6 9.24 -10.39 5.26
N GLU A 7 10.32 -11.12 5.56
CA GLU A 7 10.63 -11.60 6.91
C GLU A 7 10.99 -10.47 7.89
N GLU A 8 11.34 -9.29 7.37
CA GLU A 8 11.69 -8.15 8.21
C GLU A 8 10.50 -7.21 8.45
N ILE A 9 9.33 -7.44 7.82
CA ILE A 9 8.14 -6.62 7.99
C ILE A 9 7.53 -6.92 9.36
N ASP A 10 7.42 -5.88 10.20
CA ASP A 10 6.86 -6.00 11.55
C ASP A 10 5.49 -5.34 11.70
N THR A 11 5.15 -4.43 10.79
CA THR A 11 3.92 -3.62 10.90
C THR A 11 3.41 -3.21 9.52
N ILE A 12 2.10 -3.32 9.33
CA ILE A 12 1.37 -2.69 8.23
C ILE A 12 0.34 -1.74 8.81
N GLU A 13 0.46 -0.46 8.48
CA GLU A 13 -0.51 0.57 8.85
C GLU A 13 -1.40 0.87 7.65
N ILE A 14 -2.71 0.84 7.84
CA ILE A 14 -3.71 1.09 6.78
C ILE A 14 -4.63 2.19 7.25
N ILE A 15 -4.68 3.27 6.48
CA ILE A 15 -5.56 4.40 6.70
C ILE A 15 -6.54 4.46 5.53
N LYS A 16 -7.84 4.45 5.84
CA LYS A 16 -8.88 4.72 4.85
C LYS A 16 -9.17 6.22 4.86
N SER A 17 -8.83 6.91 3.78
CA SER A 17 -9.26 8.29 3.58
C SER A 17 -10.71 8.30 3.11
N ASP A 18 -11.54 9.10 3.76
CA ASP A 18 -12.90 9.42 3.33
C ASP A 18 -12.91 10.90 2.90
N ASP A 19 -13.93 11.33 2.15
CA ASP A 19 -14.10 12.74 1.76
C ASP A 19 -14.26 13.65 3.00
N ASN A 20 -14.63 13.06 4.15
CA ASN A 20 -14.61 13.74 5.44
C ASN A 20 -13.40 13.30 6.30
N PRO A 21 -12.41 14.19 6.55
CA PRO A 21 -11.22 13.85 7.34
C PRO A 21 -11.51 13.49 8.80
N THR A 22 -12.70 13.83 9.34
CA THR A 22 -13.09 13.40 10.69
C THR A 22 -13.48 11.92 10.77
N ASN A 23 -13.64 11.25 9.62
CA ASN A 23 -14.01 9.84 9.52
C ASN A 23 -12.83 8.95 9.14
N GLU A 24 -11.61 9.47 9.18
CA GLU A 24 -10.40 8.69 8.92
C GLU A 24 -10.37 7.48 9.86
N ARG A 25 -10.31 6.29 9.28
CA ARG A 25 -10.14 5.04 10.04
C ARG A 25 -8.74 4.53 9.82
N LYS A 26 -8.11 4.13 10.91
CA LYS A 26 -6.75 3.60 10.93
C LYS A 26 -6.73 2.22 11.57
N ILE A 27 -5.99 1.30 10.94
CA ILE A 27 -5.68 -0.03 11.47
C ILE A 27 -4.16 -0.20 11.46
N THR A 28 -3.67 -0.86 12.50
CA THR A 28 -2.29 -1.32 12.59
C THR A 28 -2.31 -2.83 12.71
N VAL A 29 -1.69 -3.52 11.75
CA VAL A 29 -1.52 -4.97 11.74
C VAL A 29 -0.09 -5.29 12.14
N SER A 30 0.08 -6.05 13.22
CA SER A 30 1.38 -6.51 13.73
C SER A 30 1.45 -8.03 13.94
N ASP A 31 0.35 -8.76 13.70
CA ASP A 31 0.39 -10.22 13.70
C ASP A 31 1.13 -10.74 12.45
N PRO A 32 2.17 -11.58 12.60
CA PRO A 32 2.96 -12.05 11.45
C PRO A 32 2.15 -12.85 10.41
N LYS A 33 1.12 -13.60 10.82
CA LYS A 33 0.29 -14.37 9.88
C LYS A 33 -0.58 -13.43 9.07
N GLU A 34 -1.19 -12.44 9.71
CA GLU A 34 -1.98 -11.42 9.03
C GLU A 34 -1.12 -10.57 8.09
N ILE A 35 0.07 -10.16 8.52
CA ILE A 35 1.05 -9.46 7.66
C ILE A 35 1.36 -10.31 6.43
N HIS A 36 1.68 -11.60 6.62
CA HIS A 36 2.01 -12.48 5.52
C HIS A 36 0.84 -12.65 4.53
N GLN A 37 -0.39 -12.76 5.04
CA GLN A 37 -1.59 -12.82 4.19
C GLN A 37 -1.76 -11.53 3.37
N ILE A 38 -1.67 -10.36 4.01
CA ILE A 38 -1.83 -9.06 3.34
C ILE A 38 -0.76 -8.88 2.25
N ILE A 39 0.50 -9.17 2.57
CA ILE A 39 1.60 -9.08 1.62
C ILE A 39 1.42 -10.06 0.45
N ASN A 40 1.03 -11.31 0.73
CA ASN A 40 0.79 -12.30 -0.31
C ASN A 40 -0.30 -11.83 -1.28
N GLU A 41 -1.39 -11.26 -0.77
CA GLU A 41 -2.46 -10.69 -1.60
C GLU A 41 -1.96 -9.52 -2.46
N PHE A 42 -1.18 -8.59 -1.90
CA PHE A 42 -0.56 -7.51 -2.70
C PHE A 42 0.40 -8.02 -3.76
N SER A 43 1.09 -9.14 -3.52
CA SER A 43 2.02 -9.74 -4.48
C SER A 43 1.34 -10.32 -5.72
N GLN A 44 0.04 -10.61 -5.65
CA GLN A 44 -0.75 -11.11 -6.79
C GLN A 44 -1.22 -10.00 -7.73
N ILE A 45 -1.05 -8.73 -7.35
CA ILE A 45 -1.50 -7.60 -8.16
C ILE A 45 -0.59 -7.42 -9.37
N GLN A 46 -1.19 -7.42 -10.55
CA GLN A 46 -0.49 -7.13 -11.79
C GLN A 46 -0.56 -5.63 -12.07
N LEU A 47 0.61 -5.01 -12.22
CA LEU A 47 0.77 -3.58 -12.37
C LEU A 47 1.39 -3.22 -13.71
N LYS A 48 0.84 -2.18 -14.36
CA LYS A 48 1.45 -1.54 -15.53
C LYS A 48 1.88 -0.14 -15.13
N LYS A 49 3.15 0.21 -15.40
CA LYS A 49 3.65 1.56 -15.10
C LYS A 49 2.80 2.60 -15.85
N SER A 50 2.31 3.59 -15.12
CA SER A 50 1.53 4.69 -15.67
C SER A 50 2.27 6.01 -15.49
N ASN A 51 2.22 6.86 -16.52
CA ASN A 51 2.73 8.23 -16.46
C ASN A 51 1.60 9.23 -16.15
N SER A 52 0.38 8.74 -16.00
CA SER A 52 -0.80 9.56 -15.74
C SER A 52 -0.86 9.94 -14.26
N SER A 53 -1.27 11.18 -13.98
CA SER A 53 -1.66 11.56 -12.63
C SER A 53 -2.87 10.72 -12.22
N PRO A 54 -2.85 10.08 -11.05
CA PRO A 54 -3.97 9.26 -10.65
C PRO A 54 -5.17 10.16 -10.28
N PRO A 55 -6.41 9.66 -10.47
CA PRO A 55 -7.62 10.43 -10.20
C PRO A 55 -7.79 10.68 -8.69
N SER A 56 -8.38 11.81 -8.32
CA SER A 56 -8.90 12.05 -6.97
C SER A 56 -10.07 11.10 -6.72
N SER A 57 -9.88 10.13 -5.84
CA SER A 57 -10.87 9.10 -5.49
C SER A 57 -10.58 8.58 -4.09
N ASP A 58 -11.56 7.86 -3.51
CA ASP A 58 -11.38 7.11 -2.26
C ASP A 58 -10.04 6.40 -2.25
N SER A 59 -9.32 6.57 -1.14
CA SER A 59 -7.94 6.09 -1.05
C SER A 59 -7.64 5.30 0.21
N TYR A 60 -6.92 4.21 0.03
CA TYR A 60 -6.26 3.52 1.12
C TYR A 60 -4.79 3.89 1.11
N TRP A 61 -4.32 4.44 2.22
CA TRP A 61 -2.91 4.72 2.47
C TRP A 61 -2.34 3.58 3.30
N ILE A 62 -1.36 2.89 2.74
CA ILE A 62 -0.79 1.69 3.34
C ILE A 62 0.70 1.94 3.56
N THR A 63 1.15 1.87 4.80
CA THR A 63 2.56 2.02 5.16
C THR A 63 3.09 0.69 5.68
N ILE A 64 4.09 0.15 4.99
CA ILE A 64 4.79 -1.08 5.37
C ILE A 64 6.07 -0.69 6.12
N ARG A 65 6.23 -1.24 7.32
CA ARG A 65 7.37 -0.96 8.21
C ARG A 65 8.17 -2.20 8.53
N SER A 66 9.45 -1.98 8.77
CA SER A 66 10.40 -2.99 9.20
C SER A 66 11.37 -2.34 10.17
N LYS A 67 11.58 -2.98 11.33
CA LYS A 67 12.33 -2.45 12.47
C LYS A 67 11.86 -1.03 12.81
N GLN A 68 10.54 -0.83 12.83
CA GLN A 68 9.85 0.45 13.05
C GLN A 68 10.06 1.54 11.98
N GLU A 69 10.92 1.32 10.99
CA GLU A 69 11.17 2.25 9.89
C GLU A 69 10.19 2.04 8.74
N ARG A 70 9.72 3.13 8.12
CA ARG A 70 8.94 3.04 6.89
C ARG A 70 9.84 2.53 5.76
N LYS A 71 9.40 1.48 5.07
CA LYS A 71 10.11 0.93 3.90
C LYS A 71 9.35 1.21 2.62
N LEU A 72 8.03 0.97 2.63
CA LEU A 72 7.16 1.24 1.49
C LEU A 72 5.88 1.97 1.93
N GLY A 73 5.40 2.83 1.04
CA GLY A 73 4.07 3.41 1.09
C GLY A 73 3.30 3.03 -0.17
N LEU A 74 2.01 2.73 -0.04
CA LEU A 74 1.11 2.49 -1.16
C LEU A 74 -0.09 3.40 -0.99
N ILE A 75 -0.54 4.05 -2.07
CA ILE A 75 -1.83 4.71 -2.13
C ILE A 75 -2.64 4.01 -3.21
N ILE A 76 -3.74 3.39 -2.82
CA ILE A 76 -4.69 2.75 -3.75
C ILE A 76 -5.80 3.73 -4.04
N LEU A 77 -6.01 4.06 -5.31
CA LEU A 77 -6.94 5.11 -5.75
C LEU A 77 -8.03 4.49 -6.62
N GLY A 78 -9.27 4.50 -6.11
CA GLY A 78 -10.46 4.08 -6.84
C GLY A 78 -10.36 2.66 -7.43
N GLU A 79 -9.65 1.76 -6.74
CA GLU A 79 -9.37 0.37 -7.15
C GLU A 79 -8.68 0.19 -8.51
N LYS A 80 -8.20 1.27 -9.13
CA LYS A 80 -7.64 1.27 -10.49
C LYS A 80 -6.17 1.64 -10.55
N ASN A 81 -5.71 2.43 -9.58
CA ASN A 81 -4.35 2.95 -9.58
C ASN A 81 -3.67 2.69 -8.24
N ILE A 82 -2.36 2.44 -8.30
CA ILE A 82 -1.49 2.37 -7.12
C ILE A 82 -0.32 3.33 -7.31
N VAL A 83 -0.10 4.18 -6.31
CA VAL A 83 1.14 4.97 -6.19
C VAL A 83 2.03 4.29 -5.16
N ILE A 84 3.25 3.96 -5.54
CA ILE A 84 4.23 3.31 -4.66
C ILE A 84 5.30 4.31 -4.27
N TYR A 85 5.49 4.47 -2.97
CA TYR A 85 6.54 5.26 -2.32
C TYR A 85 7.60 4.32 -1.77
N LYS A 86 8.86 4.52 -2.17
CA LYS A 86 10.03 3.84 -1.60
C LYS A 86 10.70 4.81 -0.64
N TYR A 87 10.44 4.61 0.65
CA TYR A 87 11.09 5.40 1.68
C TYR A 87 12.57 5.06 1.75
N ASN A 88 13.40 6.04 2.07
CA ASN A 88 14.85 5.91 2.20
C ASN A 88 15.55 5.33 0.94
N SER A 89 14.95 5.54 -0.25
CA SER A 89 15.54 5.12 -1.53
C SER A 89 16.82 5.91 -1.82
N ALA A 90 17.92 5.19 -2.11
CA ALA A 90 19.17 5.79 -2.57
C ALA A 90 19.03 6.58 -3.89
N ASN A 91 17.93 6.37 -4.63
CA ASN A 91 17.59 7.15 -5.82
C ASN A 91 16.23 7.85 -5.63
N PRO A 92 16.23 9.14 -5.26
CA PRO A 92 15.00 9.91 -5.01
C PRO A 92 14.10 10.05 -6.24
N LYS A 93 14.67 10.08 -7.45
CA LYS A 93 13.88 10.26 -8.69
C LYS A 93 12.94 9.10 -8.99
N ASN A 94 13.24 7.92 -8.47
CA ASN A 94 12.44 6.71 -8.59
C ASN A 94 11.80 6.28 -7.26
N SER A 95 11.73 7.21 -6.30
CA SER A 95 11.12 6.97 -5.00
C SER A 95 9.59 6.96 -5.06
N ILE A 96 9.00 7.56 -6.09
CA ILE A 96 7.55 7.58 -6.29
C ILE A 96 7.27 7.08 -7.72
N VAL A 97 6.44 6.06 -7.85
CA VAL A 97 6.04 5.53 -9.16
C VAL A 97 4.56 5.18 -9.15
N SER A 98 3.85 5.65 -10.18
CA SER A 98 2.43 5.36 -10.39
C SER A 98 2.25 4.14 -11.30
N TYR A 99 1.24 3.33 -10.98
CA TYR A 99 0.86 2.15 -11.73
C TYR A 99 -0.65 2.08 -11.90
N GLU A 100 -1.07 1.53 -13.04
CA GLU A 100 -2.42 1.03 -13.26
C GLU A 100 -2.50 -0.42 -12.81
N ILE A 101 -3.58 -0.77 -12.10
CA ILE A 101 -3.92 -2.14 -11.75
C ILE A 101 -4.53 -2.81 -12.98
N ILE A 102 -3.89 -3.87 -13.44
CA ILE A 102 -4.35 -4.66 -14.58
C ILE A 102 -5.25 -5.81 -14.11
N SER A 103 -4.88 -6.47 -13.01
CA SER A 103 -5.65 -7.57 -12.43
C SER A 103 -5.17 -7.91 -11.01
N GLY A 104 -5.88 -8.81 -10.33
CA GLY A 104 -5.45 -9.42 -9.06
C GLY A 104 -5.75 -8.58 -7.82
N TYR A 105 -6.22 -7.34 -7.97
CA TYR A 105 -6.63 -6.54 -6.81
C TYR A 105 -7.95 -7.06 -6.22
N ASN A 106 -7.92 -7.38 -4.93
CA ASN A 106 -9.06 -7.82 -4.14
C ASN A 106 -9.37 -6.79 -3.05
N GLY A 107 -10.15 -5.76 -3.38
CA GLY A 107 -10.51 -4.69 -2.44
C GLY A 107 -11.26 -5.16 -1.18
N LYS A 108 -11.90 -6.35 -1.22
CA LYS A 108 -12.62 -6.91 -0.07
C LYS A 108 -11.70 -7.22 1.10
N LEU A 109 -10.44 -7.60 0.85
CA LEU A 109 -9.47 -7.87 1.91
C LEU A 109 -9.28 -6.64 2.80
N ILE A 110 -8.95 -5.50 2.18
CA ILE A 110 -8.69 -4.26 2.92
C ILE A 110 -9.97 -3.80 3.61
N GLN A 111 -11.12 -3.87 2.92
CA GLN A 111 -12.41 -3.53 3.53
C GLN A 111 -12.72 -4.40 4.76
N ASN A 112 -12.38 -5.69 4.74
CA ASN A 112 -12.61 -6.62 5.85
C ASN A 112 -11.77 -6.30 7.08
N LEU A 113 -10.60 -5.67 6.91
CA LEU A 113 -9.79 -5.25 8.06
C LEU A 113 -10.52 -4.18 8.90
N PHE A 114 -11.40 -3.37 8.29
CA PHE A 114 -12.16 -2.29 8.95
C PHE A 114 -13.54 -2.70 9.48
N LYS A 115 -13.87 -4.00 9.48
CA LYS A 115 -15.17 -4.51 9.92
C LYS A 115 -15.27 -4.72 11.42
#